data_AF-A0AAV4FP27-F1
#
_entry.id   AF-A0AAV4FP27-F1
#
_cell.length_a   1.000
_cell.length_b   1.000
_cell.length_c   1.000
_cell.angle_alpha   90.00
_cell.angle_beta   90.00
_cell.angle_gamma   90.00
#
_symmetry.space_group_name_H-M   'P 1'
#
loop_
_entity.id
_entity.type
_entity.pdbx_description
1 polymer ?
#
loop_
_entity_poly.entity_id
_entity_poly.type
_entity_poly.pdbx_seq_one_letter_code
_entity_poly.pdbx_strand_id
1 'polypeptide(L)'
;MVLTYIYHVVLAVGAGFRAKSAKRAFDFGCVIFLSLYHKKANLCEPTPADVVFINDASYSVGLANFQKTLRFIESVVKGLVIGPHETQIGLLTFEYNAKLEFHLNTFSDRQKILERVARTEYTQGYTYTNLALDFAREVSFTRENGMRSFAAQVAIVITDGQSTEPHETVVAAQKLRDQ
;
A
#
# COMPACT_ATOMS: atom_id res chain seq x y z
N MET A 1 19.59 -1.69 26.35
CA MET A 1 18.12 -1.58 26.26
C MET A 1 17.77 -0.79 25.01
N VAL A 2 17.78 -1.44 23.85
CA VAL A 2 17.66 -0.80 22.52
C VAL A 2 16.27 -1.08 21.97
N LEU A 3 15.51 0.00 21.76
CA LEU A 3 14.21 0.00 21.09
C LEU A 3 14.42 -0.16 19.57
N THR A 4 14.42 -1.40 19.09
CA THR A 4 14.39 -1.73 17.66
C THR A 4 13.08 -2.44 17.32
N TYR A 5 12.02 -1.68 17.06
CA TYR A 5 10.86 -2.13 16.29
C TYR A 5 10.33 -0.92 15.50
N ILE A 6 10.93 -0.69 14.34
CA ILE A 6 10.39 0.24 13.34
C ILE A 6 9.88 -0.65 12.22
N TYR A 7 8.56 -0.71 12.12
CA TYR A 7 7.80 -1.30 11.03
C TYR A 7 8.44 -0.97 9.67
N HIS A 8 8.84 -1.99 8.91
CA HIS A 8 9.36 -1.80 7.57
C HIS A 8 8.17 -1.59 6.61
N VAL A 9 7.76 -0.33 6.43
CA VAL A 9 6.94 0.05 5.28
C VAL A 9 7.85 0.03 4.05
N VAL A 10 7.68 -0.96 3.18
CA VAL A 10 8.35 -0.98 1.87
C VAL A 10 7.39 -0.36 0.88
N LEU A 11 7.65 0.90 0.54
CA LEU A 11 6.96 1.57 -0.54
C LEU A 11 7.55 1.06 -1.87
N ALA A 12 6.82 0.20 -2.57
CA ALA A 12 7.13 -0.18 -3.93
C ALA A 12 6.37 0.77 -4.86
N VAL A 13 7.05 1.82 -5.33
CA VAL A 13 6.42 2.73 -6.31
C VAL A 13 6.63 2.17 -7.71
N GLY A 14 5.55 2.02 -8.47
CA GLY A 14 5.60 1.71 -9.90
C GLY A 14 6.37 2.80 -10.67
N ALA A 15 6.84 2.47 -11.87
CA ALA A 15 7.72 3.29 -12.71
C ALA A 15 7.46 4.82 -12.59
N GLY A 16 8.32 5.51 -11.83
CA GLY A 16 8.21 6.97 -11.63
C GLY A 16 8.77 7.52 -10.32
N PHE A 17 9.03 6.70 -9.30
CA PHE A 17 9.51 7.17 -8.00
C PHE A 17 10.58 6.24 -7.40
N ARG A 18 11.66 6.84 -6.90
CA ARG A 18 12.81 6.14 -6.30
C ARG A 18 12.73 6.25 -4.78
N ALA A 19 12.50 5.14 -4.09
CA ALA A 19 12.34 5.11 -2.64
C ALA A 19 13.66 5.38 -1.88
N LYS A 20 13.61 6.20 -0.82
CA LYS A 20 14.59 6.22 0.28
C LYS A 20 13.85 6.20 1.61
N SER A 21 14.38 5.43 2.55
CA SER A 21 13.85 5.18 3.89
C SER A 21 13.63 6.48 4.67
N ALA A 22 12.44 6.69 5.23
CA ALA A 22 12.10 7.85 6.06
C ALA A 22 11.45 7.42 7.38
N LYS A 23 11.96 7.96 8.48
CA LYS A 23 11.37 7.84 9.82
C LYS A 23 10.54 9.12 10.10
N ARG A 24 9.26 8.89 10.41
CA ARG A 24 8.25 9.75 11.08
C ARG A 24 7.41 10.75 10.27
N ALA A 25 6.15 10.74 10.71
CA ALA A 25 5.06 11.72 10.70
C ALA A 25 4.38 12.03 9.36
N PHE A 26 3.15 11.55 9.27
CA PHE A 26 2.18 11.57 8.18
C PHE A 26 1.44 12.92 8.17
N ASP A 27 1.47 13.63 7.05
CA ASP A 27 0.46 14.63 6.69
C ASP A 27 0.35 14.68 5.15
N PHE A 28 -0.62 13.92 4.62
CA PHE A 28 -0.78 13.65 3.18
C PHE A 28 -1.62 14.72 2.47
N GLY A 29 -1.26 15.98 2.69
CA GLY A 29 -1.71 17.13 1.90
C GLY A 29 -0.51 18.02 1.61
N CYS A 30 -0.06 18.07 0.35
CA CYS A 30 0.96 19.02 -0.15
C CYS A 30 2.44 18.79 0.23
N VAL A 31 2.86 17.70 0.90
CA VAL A 31 4.29 17.47 1.20
C VAL A 31 4.76 16.06 0.80
N ILE A 32 4.91 15.81 -0.51
CA ILE A 32 5.75 14.71 -1.00
C ILE A 32 7.07 15.21 -1.64
N PHE A 33 7.28 16.51 -1.84
CA PHE A 33 8.52 16.98 -2.50
C PHE A 33 9.32 18.09 -1.82
N LEU A 34 8.92 18.58 -0.64
CA LEU A 34 9.57 19.73 -0.02
C LEU A 34 10.34 19.41 1.26
N SER A 35 11.27 18.45 1.16
CA SER A 35 12.46 18.46 2.03
C SER A 35 13.78 18.45 1.26
N LEU A 36 13.79 18.66 -0.07
CA LEU A 36 15.04 18.75 -0.84
C LEU A 36 15.14 19.87 -1.88
N TYR A 37 14.15 20.76 -2.04
CA TYR A 37 14.24 21.84 -3.03
C TYR A 37 13.80 23.20 -2.48
N HIS A 38 14.76 24.10 -2.31
CA HIS A 38 14.57 25.49 -1.91
C HIS A 38 14.10 26.38 -3.07
N LYS A 39 13.08 25.95 -3.83
CA LYS A 39 12.44 26.78 -4.86
C LYS A 39 10.94 26.59 -4.81
N LYS A 40 10.23 27.68 -4.51
CA LYS A 40 8.79 27.84 -4.74
C LYS A 40 8.50 27.55 -6.23
N ALA A 41 7.99 26.36 -6.50
CA ALA A 41 7.19 26.07 -7.67
C ALA A 41 5.75 25.93 -7.19
N ASN A 42 4.80 26.57 -7.88
CA ASN A 42 3.37 26.42 -7.62
C ASN A 42 3.04 24.91 -7.61
N LEU A 43 2.62 24.40 -6.47
CA LEU A 43 2.69 22.99 -6.09
C LEU A 43 1.53 22.16 -6.67
N CYS A 44 1.90 21.11 -7.43
CA CYS A 44 1.13 19.92 -7.81
C CYS A 44 -0.39 20.06 -7.88
N GLU A 45 -0.95 20.06 -9.10
CA GLU A 45 -2.31 19.58 -9.24
C GLU A 45 -2.39 18.14 -8.72
N PRO A 46 -3.43 17.79 -7.94
CA PRO A 46 -3.60 16.43 -7.43
C PRO A 46 -3.66 15.46 -8.62
N THR A 47 -2.61 14.65 -8.77
CA THR A 47 -2.54 13.66 -9.83
C THR A 47 -3.42 12.47 -9.44
N PRO A 48 -4.31 11.98 -10.31
CA PRO A 48 -5.07 10.77 -10.05
C PRO A 48 -4.15 9.61 -9.68
N ALA A 49 -4.55 8.77 -8.73
CA ALA A 49 -3.73 7.68 -8.23
C ALA A 49 -4.56 6.41 -7.99
N ASP A 50 -3.98 5.27 -8.31
CA ASP A 50 -4.50 3.95 -7.97
C ASP A 50 -3.57 3.34 -6.92
N VAL A 51 -4.05 3.27 -5.67
CA VAL A 51 -3.27 2.83 -4.53
C VAL A 51 -3.76 1.46 -4.07
N VAL A 52 -2.88 0.47 -4.05
CA VAL A 52 -3.18 -0.86 -3.50
C VAL A 52 -2.36 -1.07 -2.23
N PHE A 53 -3.06 -1.27 -1.12
CA PHE A 53 -2.44 -1.71 0.14
C PHE A 53 -2.28 -3.24 0.13
N ILE A 54 -1.06 -3.69 0.44
CA ILE A 54 -0.67 -5.10 0.56
C ILE A 54 -0.32 -5.33 2.02
N ASN A 55 -1.26 -5.84 2.80
CA ASN A 55 -1.17 -5.89 4.26
C ASN A 55 -0.87 -7.30 4.77
N ASP A 56 0.24 -7.44 5.49
CA ASP A 56 0.69 -8.69 6.08
C ASP A 56 -0.21 -9.12 7.25
N ALA A 57 -0.79 -10.31 7.15
CA ALA A 57 -1.64 -10.95 8.15
C ALA A 57 -0.98 -12.20 8.75
N SER A 58 0.34 -12.35 8.64
CA SER A 58 1.10 -13.51 9.11
C SER A 58 1.20 -13.59 10.64
N TYR A 59 1.60 -14.76 11.13
CA TYR A 59 1.81 -15.03 12.55
C TYR A 59 2.80 -14.08 13.22
N SER A 60 3.85 -13.66 12.51
CA SER A 60 4.90 -12.79 13.07
C SER A 60 4.40 -11.37 13.30
N VAL A 61 3.42 -10.91 12.52
CA VAL A 61 2.71 -9.66 12.75
C VAL A 61 1.84 -9.77 14.01
N GLY A 62 0.97 -10.77 14.07
CA GLY A 62 0.03 -10.98 15.17
C GLY A 62 -1.14 -9.98 15.18
N LEU A 63 -2.26 -10.38 15.79
CA LEU A 63 -3.52 -9.62 15.78
C LEU A 63 -3.38 -8.17 16.25
N ALA A 64 -2.61 -7.93 17.32
CA ALA A 64 -2.45 -6.59 17.88
C ALA A 64 -1.73 -5.62 16.92
N ASN A 65 -0.73 -6.09 16.16
CA ASN A 65 -0.07 -5.24 15.16
C ASN A 65 -0.89 -5.15 13.88
N PHE A 66 -1.59 -6.22 13.49
CA PHE A 66 -2.52 -6.17 12.36
C PHE A 66 -3.58 -5.06 12.54
N GLN A 67 -4.15 -4.93 13.75
CA GLN A 67 -5.06 -3.82 14.05
C GLN A 67 -4.38 -2.45 13.97
N LYS A 68 -3.07 -2.34 14.26
CA LYS A 68 -2.31 -1.10 14.05
C LYS A 68 -2.10 -0.81 12.57
N THR A 69 -1.86 -1.83 11.74
CA THR A 69 -1.70 -1.63 10.29
C THR A 69 -3.02 -1.19 9.65
N LEU A 70 -4.16 -1.75 10.07
CA LEU A 70 -5.48 -1.27 9.63
C LEU A 70 -5.71 0.21 10.02
N ARG A 71 -5.41 0.60 11.26
CA ARG A 71 -5.48 2.01 11.69
C ARG A 71 -4.55 2.93 10.90
N PHE A 72 -3.36 2.43 10.54
CA PHE A 72 -2.46 3.16 9.66
C PHE A 72 -3.09 3.36 8.27
N ILE A 73 -3.61 2.30 7.65
CA ILE A 73 -4.31 2.38 6.35
C ILE A 73 -5.46 3.38 6.41
N GLU A 74 -6.31 3.32 7.45
CA GLU A 74 -7.38 4.30 7.66
C GLU A 74 -6.87 5.74 7.75
N SER A 75 -5.75 5.96 8.45
CA SER A 75 -5.16 7.30 8.56
C SER A 75 -4.68 7.83 7.21
N VAL A 76 -4.16 6.95 6.35
CA VAL A 76 -3.80 7.30 4.97
C VAL A 76 -5.03 7.66 4.17
N VAL A 77 -6.05 6.79 4.17
CA VAL A 77 -7.29 6.99 3.42
C VAL A 77 -8.01 8.29 3.83
N LYS A 78 -7.98 8.66 5.11
CA LYS A 78 -8.55 9.92 5.62
C LYS A 78 -7.89 11.17 5.02
N GLY A 79 -6.61 11.09 4.68
CA GLY A 79 -5.85 12.20 4.07
C GLY A 79 -6.00 12.33 2.55
N LEU A 80 -6.64 11.36 1.88
CA LEU A 80 -6.74 11.33 0.42
C LEU A 80 -8.09 11.88 -0.09
N VAL A 81 -8.05 12.46 -1.29
CA VAL A 81 -9.25 12.82 -2.05
C VAL A 81 -9.68 11.57 -2.83
N ILE A 82 -10.73 10.91 -2.35
CA ILE A 82 -11.24 9.67 -2.94
C ILE A 82 -12.27 9.98 -4.02
N GLY A 83 -12.15 9.33 -5.16
CA GLY A 83 -13.15 9.37 -6.22
C GLY A 83 -12.68 8.74 -7.53
N PRO A 84 -13.60 8.58 -8.51
CA PRO A 84 -13.32 7.86 -9.76
C PRO A 84 -12.36 8.61 -10.69
N HIS A 85 -12.18 9.93 -10.48
CA HIS A 85 -11.23 10.75 -11.24
C HIS A 85 -10.06 11.23 -10.37
N GLU A 86 -10.10 10.97 -9.06
CA GLU A 86 -9.07 11.31 -8.08
C GLU A 86 -8.32 10.04 -7.64
N THR A 87 -8.28 9.72 -6.35
CA THR A 87 -7.64 8.51 -5.82
C THR A 87 -8.64 7.35 -5.70
N GLN A 88 -8.25 6.18 -6.23
CA GLN A 88 -8.90 4.90 -6.00
C GLN A 88 -8.05 4.03 -5.07
N ILE A 89 -8.70 3.24 -4.20
CA ILE A 89 -8.03 2.39 -3.21
C ILE A 89 -8.43 0.94 -3.42
N GLY A 90 -7.44 0.05 -3.44
CA GLY A 90 -7.59 -1.38 -3.30
C GLY A 90 -6.92 -1.87 -2.03
N LEU A 91 -7.39 -2.99 -1.49
CA LEU A 91 -6.78 -3.66 -0.34
C LEU A 91 -6.72 -5.16 -0.60
N LEU A 92 -5.56 -5.73 -0.34
CA LEU A 92 -5.38 -7.16 -0.17
C LEU A 92 -4.59 -7.44 1.10
N THR A 93 -4.90 -8.56 1.73
CA THR A 93 -4.12 -9.11 2.83
C THR A 93 -3.37 -10.35 2.37
N PHE A 94 -2.29 -10.72 3.03
CA PHE A 94 -1.60 -11.96 2.71
C PHE A 94 -1.08 -12.69 3.95
N GLU A 95 -1.01 -14.00 3.82
CA GLU A 95 -0.29 -14.88 4.73
C GLU A 95 0.37 -15.99 3.89
N TYR A 96 -0.14 -17.22 3.94
CA TYR A 96 0.06 -18.28 2.96
C TYR A 96 -0.43 -17.89 1.55
N ASN A 97 -1.63 -17.34 1.44
CA ASN A 97 -2.18 -16.86 0.18
C ASN A 97 -2.49 -15.35 0.22
N ALA A 98 -2.52 -14.73 -0.95
CA ALA A 98 -3.10 -13.40 -1.10
C ALA A 98 -4.64 -13.50 -1.07
N LYS A 99 -5.27 -12.69 -0.24
CA LYS A 99 -6.72 -12.53 -0.14
C LYS A 99 -7.07 -11.11 -0.53
N LEU A 100 -7.83 -10.96 -1.61
CA LEU A 100 -8.37 -9.67 -2.00
C LEU A 100 -9.48 -9.26 -1.02
N GLU A 101 -9.37 -8.06 -0.47
CA GLU A 101 -10.41 -7.49 0.39
C GLU A 101 -11.39 -6.62 -0.42
N PHE A 102 -10.87 -5.84 -1.39
CA PHE A 102 -11.63 -5.13 -2.43
C PHE A 102 -10.72 -4.57 -3.55
N HIS A 103 -11.28 -4.44 -4.76
CA HIS A 103 -10.60 -3.87 -5.94
C HIS A 103 -10.61 -2.33 -5.95
N LEU A 104 -9.80 -1.72 -6.83
CA LEU A 104 -9.70 -0.26 -6.99
C LEU A 104 -11.05 0.39 -7.34
N ASN A 105 -11.84 -0.26 -8.18
CA ASN A 105 -13.15 0.23 -8.63
C ASN A 105 -14.32 -0.19 -7.72
N THR A 106 -14.07 -0.82 -6.56
CA THR A 106 -15.15 -1.31 -5.68
C THR A 106 -15.84 -0.16 -4.94
N PHE A 107 -15.07 0.83 -4.46
CA PHE A 107 -15.60 1.94 -3.68
C PHE A 107 -15.09 3.28 -4.21
N SER A 108 -16.02 4.19 -4.48
CA SER A 108 -15.76 5.60 -4.78
C SER A 108 -16.04 6.53 -3.60
N ASP A 109 -16.41 5.97 -2.45
CA ASP A 109 -16.76 6.71 -1.23
C ASP A 109 -15.76 6.39 -0.11
N ARG A 110 -15.18 7.43 0.47
CA ARG A 110 -14.17 7.32 1.53
C ARG A 110 -14.72 6.60 2.76
N GLN A 111 -15.97 6.85 3.14
CA GLN A 111 -16.54 6.26 4.35
C GLN A 111 -16.71 4.74 4.18
N LYS A 112 -17.17 4.26 3.02
CA LYS A 112 -17.24 2.83 2.70
C LYS A 112 -15.88 2.15 2.71
N ILE A 113 -14.83 2.81 2.20
CA ILE A 113 -13.47 2.28 2.28
C ILE A 113 -13.05 2.12 3.74
N LEU A 114 -13.23 3.16 4.56
CA LEU A 114 -12.87 3.10 5.98
C LEU A 114 -13.61 2.00 6.73
N GLU A 115 -14.91 1.85 6.49
CA GLU A 115 -15.71 0.78 7.09
C GLU A 115 -15.23 -0.61 6.65
N ARG A 116 -14.86 -0.77 5.38
CA ARG A 116 -14.36 -2.03 4.86
C ARG A 116 -12.98 -2.39 5.42
N VAL A 117 -12.07 -1.41 5.53
CA VAL A 117 -10.74 -1.57 6.14
C VAL A 117 -10.88 -1.99 7.60
N ALA A 118 -11.74 -1.31 8.36
CA ALA A 118 -11.96 -1.61 9.79
C ALA A 118 -12.51 -3.03 10.04
N ARG A 119 -13.21 -3.61 9.06
CA ARG A 119 -13.79 -4.96 9.12
C ARG A 119 -12.91 -6.05 8.53
N THR A 120 -11.72 -5.71 8.02
CA THR A 120 -10.79 -6.72 7.48
C THR A 120 -10.34 -7.69 8.59
N GLU A 121 -10.50 -8.98 8.32
CA GLU A 121 -10.22 -10.05 9.28
C GLU A 121 -8.75 -10.46 9.28
N TYR A 122 -8.25 -10.83 10.46
CA TYR A 122 -6.91 -11.38 10.63
C TYR A 122 -6.94 -12.90 10.42
N THR A 123 -6.26 -13.40 9.39
CA THR A 123 -6.36 -14.80 8.94
C THR A 123 -5.21 -15.71 9.38
N GLN A 124 -4.08 -15.15 9.86
CA GLN A 124 -2.90 -15.83 10.42
C GLN A 124 -2.29 -16.98 9.59
N GLY A 125 -1.00 -16.87 9.26
CA GLY A 125 -0.29 -17.88 8.49
C GLY A 125 1.19 -17.55 8.29
N TYR A 126 1.81 -18.20 7.31
CA TYR A 126 3.19 -17.90 6.88
C TYR A 126 3.26 -16.54 6.16
N THR A 127 4.44 -16.11 5.73
CA THR A 127 4.65 -14.76 5.18
C THR A 127 5.08 -14.81 3.71
N TYR A 128 4.19 -15.22 2.80
CA TYR A 128 4.48 -15.32 1.37
C TYR A 128 4.31 -13.99 0.64
N THR A 129 5.21 -13.05 0.95
CA THR A 129 5.20 -11.69 0.38
C THR A 129 5.36 -11.70 -1.15
N ASN A 130 6.11 -12.64 -1.70
CA ASN A 130 6.26 -12.82 -3.15
C ASN A 130 4.92 -13.06 -3.85
N LEU A 131 4.07 -13.93 -3.30
CA LEU A 131 2.76 -14.24 -3.86
C LEU A 131 1.81 -13.04 -3.77
N ALA A 132 1.90 -12.26 -2.69
CA ALA A 132 1.12 -11.04 -2.54
C ALA A 132 1.48 -9.97 -3.60
N LEU A 133 2.77 -9.84 -3.92
CA LEU A 133 3.27 -8.93 -4.94
C LEU A 133 2.85 -9.37 -6.35
N ASP A 134 2.96 -10.67 -6.66
CA ASP A 134 2.49 -11.21 -7.93
C ASP A 134 0.95 -11.06 -8.06
N PHE A 135 0.18 -11.32 -6.99
CA PHE A 135 -1.26 -11.10 -7.00
C PHE A 135 -1.62 -9.62 -7.21
N ALA A 136 -0.88 -8.69 -6.59
CA ALA A 136 -1.09 -7.27 -6.82
C ALA A 136 -0.90 -6.92 -8.30
N ARG A 137 0.16 -7.43 -8.92
CA ARG A 137 0.50 -7.24 -10.34
C ARG A 137 -0.56 -7.83 -11.27
N GLU A 138 -0.95 -9.08 -11.04
CA GLU A 138 -1.78 -9.86 -11.95
C GLU A 138 -3.28 -9.63 -11.77
N VAL A 139 -3.70 -9.20 -10.59
CA VAL A 139 -5.13 -9.05 -10.25
C VAL A 139 -5.45 -7.61 -9.88
N SER A 140 -4.71 -7.00 -8.95
CA SER A 140 -5.12 -5.70 -8.41
C SER A 140 -4.86 -4.54 -9.38
N PHE A 141 -3.72 -4.57 -10.07
CA PHE A 141 -3.34 -3.59 -11.10
C PHE A 141 -3.74 -4.05 -12.50
N THR A 142 -5.04 -4.30 -12.71
CA THR A 142 -5.59 -4.58 -14.04
C THR A 142 -6.71 -3.61 -14.39
N ARG A 143 -6.91 -3.36 -15.69
CA ARG A 143 -7.98 -2.45 -16.16
C ARG A 143 -9.38 -2.93 -15.75
N GLU A 144 -9.59 -4.24 -15.78
CA GLU A 144 -10.84 -4.88 -15.33
C GLU A 144 -11.14 -4.57 -13.86
N ASN A 145 -10.09 -4.53 -13.03
CA ASN A 145 -10.20 -4.27 -11.60
C ASN A 145 -9.99 -2.81 -11.20
N GLY A 146 -10.12 -1.90 -12.18
CA GLY A 146 -10.17 -0.46 -11.94
C GLY A 146 -8.88 0.31 -12.14
N MET A 147 -7.79 -0.33 -12.59
CA MET A 147 -6.55 0.39 -12.91
C MET A 147 -6.74 1.33 -14.10
N ARG A 148 -6.32 2.58 -13.95
CA ARG A 148 -6.44 3.66 -14.93
C ARG A 148 -5.07 4.02 -15.49
N SER A 149 -4.94 4.04 -16.81
CA SER A 149 -3.67 4.36 -17.48
C SER A 149 -3.20 5.81 -17.28
N PHE A 150 -4.09 6.71 -16.87
CA PHE A 150 -3.78 8.11 -16.59
C PHE A 150 -3.47 8.39 -15.11
N ALA A 151 -3.62 7.38 -14.24
CA ALA A 151 -3.37 7.49 -12.81
C ALA A 151 -2.01 6.90 -12.44
N ALA A 152 -1.37 7.47 -11.41
CA ALA A 152 -0.15 6.90 -10.84
C ALA A 152 -0.47 5.59 -10.11
N GLN A 153 0.32 4.54 -10.36
CA GLN A 153 0.17 3.24 -9.69
C GLN A 153 1.07 3.16 -8.46
N VAL A 154 0.47 2.88 -7.30
CA VAL A 154 1.20 2.86 -6.03
C VAL A 154 0.86 1.59 -5.24
N ALA A 155 1.86 0.75 -5.00
CA ALA A 155 1.74 -0.38 -4.09
C ALA A 155 2.36 -0.04 -2.72
N ILE A 156 1.58 -0.16 -1.65
CA ILE A 156 2.04 0.07 -0.28
C ILE A 156 2.07 -1.28 0.45
N VAL A 157 3.27 -1.84 0.62
CA VAL A 157 3.47 -3.09 1.34
C VAL A 157 3.71 -2.79 2.82
N ILE A 158 2.89 -3.38 3.68
CA ILE A 158 2.99 -3.23 5.14
C ILE A 158 3.28 -4.61 5.73
N THR A 159 4.49 -4.79 6.24
CA THR A 159 5.00 -6.05 6.80
C THR A 159 5.92 -5.77 8.00
N ASP A 160 6.18 -6.79 8.80
CA ASP A 160 7.22 -6.76 9.84
C ASP A 160 8.63 -7.07 9.30
N GLY A 161 8.74 -7.39 8.00
CA GLY A 161 9.99 -7.65 7.30
C GLY A 161 10.35 -9.12 7.16
N GLN A 162 9.53 -10.05 7.66
CA GLN A 162 9.71 -11.47 7.38
C GLN A 162 9.19 -11.83 5.97
N SER A 163 9.80 -12.83 5.36
CA SER A 163 9.28 -13.46 4.16
C SER A 163 9.72 -14.91 4.14
N THR A 164 8.81 -15.82 3.78
CA THR A 164 9.13 -17.23 3.59
C THR A 164 10.09 -17.42 2.42
N GLU A 165 9.98 -16.59 1.38
CA GLU A 165 10.79 -16.64 0.16
C GLU A 165 11.41 -15.27 -0.17
N PRO A 166 12.46 -14.83 0.56
CA PRO A 166 13.02 -13.48 0.40
C PRO A 166 13.58 -13.22 -1.00
N HIS A 167 14.21 -14.21 -1.64
CA HIS A 167 14.74 -14.07 -3.00
C HIS A 167 13.60 -13.83 -4.02
N GLU A 168 12.56 -14.68 -3.98
CA GLU A 168 11.38 -14.53 -4.85
C GLU A 168 10.62 -13.24 -4.54
N THR A 169 10.64 -12.77 -3.30
CA THR A 169 10.03 -11.48 -2.93
C THR A 169 10.70 -10.32 -3.67
N VAL A 170 12.03 -10.33 -3.80
CA VAL A 170 12.76 -9.31 -4.57
C VAL A 170 12.40 -9.39 -6.05
N VAL A 171 12.31 -10.60 -6.61
CA VAL A 171 11.94 -10.80 -8.03
C VAL A 171 10.52 -10.31 -8.30
N ALA A 172 9.54 -10.71 -7.47
CA ALA A 172 8.16 -10.28 -7.60
C ALA A 172 8.00 -8.76 -7.45
N ALA A 173 8.74 -8.15 -6.52
CA ALA A 173 8.76 -6.69 -6.36
C ALA A 173 9.31 -5.96 -7.59
N GLN A 174 10.35 -6.52 -8.25
CA GLN A 174 10.87 -5.98 -9.50
C GLN A 174 9.83 -6.07 -10.62
N LYS A 175 9.19 -7.24 -10.79
CA LYS A 175 8.12 -7.42 -11.79
C LYS A 175 6.96 -6.45 -11.59
N LEU A 176 6.53 -6.23 -10.35
CA LEU A 176 5.46 -5.28 -10.04
C LEU A 176 5.87 -3.82 -10.31
N ARG A 177 7.13 -3.47 -10.08
CA ARG A 177 7.64 -2.11 -10.33
C ARG A 177 7.78 -1.80 -11.82
N ASP A 178 8.23 -2.79 -12.59
CA ASP A 178 8.67 -2.62 -13.98
C ASP A 178 7.55 -2.88 -15.00
N GLN A 179 6.30 -3.05 -14.55
CA GLN A 179 5.12 -3.24 -15.42
C GLN A 179 4.60 -1.93 -16.06
#